data_AF-A0A519LIY9-F1
#
_entry.id   AF-A0A519LIY9-F1
#
_cell.length_a   1.000
_cell.length_b   1.000
_cell.length_c   1.000
_cell.angle_alpha   90.00
_cell.angle_beta   90.00
_cell.angle_gamma   90.00
#
_symmetry.space_group_name_H-M   'P 1'
#
loop_
_entity.id
_entity.type
_entity.pdbx_description
1 polymer ?
#
loop_
_entity_poly.entity_id
_entity_poly.type
_entity_poly.pdbx_seq_one_letter_code
_entity_poly.pdbx_strand_id
1 'polypeptide(L)' 'HVEGLHAGLLCRGIDLDSVTHLRRLIELQLGDPALLERDLGELTLAGPQH' A
#
# COMPACT_ATOMS: atom_id res chain seq x y z
N HIS A 1 1.49 9.45 -12.14
CA HIS A 1 1.34 10.93 -12.10
C HIS A 1 2.73 11.53 -11.89
N VAL A 2 3.12 12.61 -12.56
CA VAL A 2 4.44 13.22 -12.34
C VAL A 2 4.24 14.72 -12.11
N GLU A 3 4.76 15.24 -11.00
CA GLU A 3 4.68 16.65 -10.62
C GLU A 3 6.07 17.16 -10.21
N GLY A 4 6.66 18.02 -11.05
CA GLY A 4 8.03 18.51 -10.86
C GLY A 4 9.05 17.37 -10.88
N LEU A 5 9.70 17.11 -9.74
CA LEU A 5 10.66 16.02 -9.55
C LEU A 5 10.03 14.75 -8.93
N HIS A 6 8.72 14.75 -8.69
CA HIS A 6 8.02 13.63 -8.04
C HIS A 6 7.26 12.80 -9.05
N ALA A 7 7.38 11.47 -8.94
CA ALA A 7 6.60 10.52 -9.71
C ALA A 7 5.73 9.67 -8.78
N GLY A 8 4.41 9.86 -8.84
CA GLY A 8 3.41 8.99 -8.25
C GLY A 8 3.18 7.74 -9.11
N LEU A 9 3.32 6.58 -8.47
CA LEU A 9 3.17 5.27 -9.08
C LEU A 9 1.89 4.61 -8.57
N LEU A 10 1.07 4.10 -9.47
CA LEU A 10 -0.08 3.26 -9.13
C LEU A 10 0.30 1.80 -9.39
N CYS A 11 0.35 1.01 -8.32
CA CYS A 11 0.58 -0.42 -8.44
C CYS A 11 -0.70 -1.08 -8.97
N ARG A 12 -0.67 -1.62 -10.20
CA ARG A 12 -1.82 -2.32 -10.81
C ARG A 12 -1.86 -3.81 -10.51
N GLY A 13 -0.76 -4.34 -9.97
CA GLY A 13 -0.60 -5.73 -9.61
C GLY A 13 0.72 -5.88 -8.88
N ILE A 14 0.72 -6.68 -7.83
CA ILE A 14 1.88 -6.98 -7.00
C ILE A 14 1.82 -8.47 -6.67
N ASP A 15 2.99 -9.12 -6.66
CA ASP A 15 3.07 -10.52 -6.26
C ASP A 15 2.75 -10.71 -4.76
N LEU A 16 2.24 -11.88 -4.40
CA LEU A 16 1.84 -12.20 -3.02
C LEU A 16 2.98 -12.08 -2.01
N ASP A 17 4.20 -12.47 -2.39
CA ASP A 17 5.37 -12.31 -1.53
C ASP A 17 5.70 -10.83 -1.35
N SER A 18 5.57 -10.05 -2.43
CA SER A 18 5.87 -8.62 -2.39
C SER A 18 4.86 -7.83 -1.53
N VAL A 19 3.57 -8.16 -1.56
CA VAL A 19 2.57 -7.52 -0.68
C VAL A 19 2.77 -7.90 0.79
N THR A 20 3.24 -9.12 1.06
CA THR A 20 3.56 -9.57 2.42
C THR A 20 4.74 -8.79 3.00
N HIS A 21 5.78 -8.54 2.20
CA HIS A 21 6.89 -7.69 2.62
C HIS A 21 6.47 -6.23 2.81
N LEU A 22 5.62 -5.71 1.92
CA LEU A 22 5.10 -4.35 2.05
C LEU A 22 4.29 -4.18 3.34
N ARG A 23 3.43 -5.15 3.66
CA ARG A 23 2.70 -5.20 4.94
C ARG A 23 3.66 -5.15 6.13
N ARG A 24 4.73 -5.94 6.10
CA ARG A 24 5.72 -5.96 7.19
C ARG A 24 6.46 -4.63 7.32
N LEU A 25 6.77 -3.96 6.21
CA LEU A 25 7.38 -2.63 6.24
C LEU A 25 6.43 -1.60 6.85
N ILE A 26 5.16 -1.61 6.45
CA ILE A 26 4.13 -0.72 7.00
C ILE A 26 3.94 -0.97 8.51
N GLU A 27 3.90 -2.24 8.96
CA GLU A 27 3.87 -2.62 10.38
C GLU A 27 5.03 -2.00 11.18
N LEU A 28 6.24 -2.09 10.64
CA LEU A 28 7.44 -1.57 11.28
C LEU A 28 7.49 -0.03 11.29
N GLN A 29 6.98 0.61 10.24
CA GLN A 29 6.96 2.07 10.13
C GLN A 29 5.88 2.72 11.00
N LEU A 30 4.73 2.07 11.22
CA LEU A 30 3.65 2.61 12.04
C LEU A 30 3.78 2.29 13.53
N GLY A 31 4.45 1.19 13.90
CA GLY A 31 4.65 0.81 15.30
C GLY A 31 3.38 0.39 16.06
N ASP A 32 2.20 0.57 15.46
CA ASP A 32 0.89 0.17 15.98
C ASP A 32 0.17 -0.74 14.95
N PRO A 33 -0.09 -2.02 15.29
CA PRO A 33 -0.73 -2.97 14.39
C PRO A 33 -2.19 -2.63 14.04
N ALA A 34 -2.87 -1.78 14.83
CA ALA A 34 -4.25 -1.37 14.53
C ALA A 34 -4.33 -0.42 13.33
N LEU A 35 -3.28 0.37 13.08
CA LEU A 35 -3.21 1.26 11.93
C LEU A 35 -2.87 0.50 10.64
N LEU A 36 -2.13 -0.60 10.76
CA LEU A 36 -1.87 -1.50 9.63
C LEU A 36 -3.16 -2.07 9.05
N GLU A 37 -4.06 -2.61 9.89
CA GLU A 37 -5.31 -3.22 9.39
C GLU A 37 -6.15 -2.22 8.60
N ARG A 38 -6.12 -0.94 9.00
CA ARG A 38 -6.81 0.14 8.30
C ARG A 38 -6.20 0.41 6.93
N ASP A 39 -4.88 0.57 6.86
CA ASP A 39 -4.16 0.84 5.61
C ASP A 39 -4.22 -0.36 4.64
N LEU A 40 -4.13 -1.59 5.16
CA LEU A 40 -4.30 -2.79 4.34
C LEU A 40 -5.74 -2.91 3.81
N GLY A 41 -6.72 -2.53 4.63
CA GLY A 41 -8.12 -2.40 4.21
C GLY A 41 -8.28 -1.44 3.03
N GLU A 42 -7.62 -0.28 3.07
CA GLU A 42 -7.64 0.69 1.96
C GLU A 42 -6.99 0.14 0.67
N LEU A 43 -5.90 -0.62 0.78
CA LEU A 43 -5.30 -1.30 -0.37
C LEU A 43 -6.23 -2.34 -1.00
N THR A 44 -7.12 -2.96 -0.21
CA THR A 44 -8.08 -3.96 -0.72
C THR A 44 -9.36 -3.30 -1.27
N LEU A 45 -9.74 -2.14 -0.73
CA LEU A 45 -10.86 -1.32 -1.19
C LEU A 45 -10.51 -0.46 -2.42
N ALA A 46 -9.22 -0.32 -2.75
CA ALA A 46 -8.72 0.31 -3.97
C ALA A 46 -8.86 -0.58 -5.23
N GLY A 47 -9.76 -1.58 -5.21
CA GLY A 47 -10.30 -2.16 -6.43
C GLY A 47 -11.08 -1.10 -7.23
N PRO A 48 -11.10 -1.16 -8.56
CA PRO A 48 -11.65 -0.09 -9.39
C PRO A 48 -13.13 0.11 -9.08
N GLN A 49 -13.45 1.21 -8.41
CA GLN A 49 -14.80 1.74 -8.36
C GLN A 49 -14.95 2.55 -9.64
N HIS A 50 -15.40 1.86 -10.70
CA HIS A 50 -15.86 2.36 -12.01
C HIS A 50 -15.27 3.69 -12.51
#